data_AF-A0A2C6BRW7-F1
#
_entry.id   AF-A0A2C6BRW7-F1
#
_cell.length_a   1.000
_cell.length_b   1.000
_cell.length_c   1.000
_cell.angle_alpha   90.00
_cell.angle_beta   90.00
_cell.angle_gamma   90.00
#
_symmetry.space_group_name_H-M   'P 1'
#
loop_
_entity.id
_entity.type
_entity.pdbx_description
1 polymer ?
#
loop_
_entity_poly.entity_id
_entity_poly.type
_entity_poly.pdbx_seq_one_letter_code
_entity_poly.pdbx_strand_id
1 'polypeptide(L)'
;MKAYEIIGAMEDTLDIFLESEGTESDKENYDYVMEFLKEELNNKSSSILKYIRNLELDSKIAKDEADRLDNLSKSKMNKVKKLKEYLINIMQYLDKKKIETDLGSYGIRNSTKVDVYDMTLLPSEFIRVKEEVTPDKEKIADYIKKNGELNGARIVTGYSLQIR
;
A
#
# COMPACT_ATOMS: atom_id res chain seq x y z
N MET A 1 -18.94 20.10 15.68
CA MET A 1 -19.35 18.78 16.23
C MET A 1 -18.64 17.63 15.52
N LYS A 2 -18.69 16.40 16.06
CA LYS A 2 -18.33 15.18 15.33
C LYS A 2 -19.47 14.79 14.39
N ALA A 3 -19.17 14.11 13.28
CA ALA A 3 -20.19 13.81 12.26
C ALA A 3 -21.38 13.01 12.83
N TYR A 4 -21.13 12.04 13.71
CA TYR A 4 -22.20 11.27 14.36
C TYR A 4 -23.03 12.09 15.35
N GLU A 5 -22.47 13.13 15.97
CA GLU A 5 -23.21 14.04 16.86
C GLU A 5 -24.15 14.93 16.03
N ILE A 6 -23.73 15.34 14.83
CA ILE A 6 -24.58 16.11 13.91
C ILE A 6 -25.73 15.25 13.40
N ILE A 7 -25.47 14.00 13.02
CA ILE A 7 -26.50 13.07 12.56
C ILE A 7 -27.51 12.79 13.69
N GLY A 8 -27.03 12.53 14.91
CA GLY A 8 -27.92 12.35 16.06
C GLY A 8 -28.77 13.59 16.32
N ALA A 9 -28.20 14.80 16.25
CA ALA A 9 -28.97 16.03 16.37
C ALA A 9 -30.01 16.21 15.26
N MET A 10 -29.75 15.72 14.04
CA MET A 10 -30.73 15.74 12.94
C MET A 10 -31.89 14.76 13.20
N GLU A 11 -31.60 13.58 13.75
CA GLU A 11 -32.60 12.60 14.19
C GLU A 11 -33.45 13.18 15.32
N ASP A 12 -32.83 13.75 16.37
CA ASP A 12 -33.52 14.40 17.48
C ASP A 12 -34.41 15.56 16.99
N THR A 13 -33.93 16.37 16.04
CA THR A 13 -34.70 17.48 15.45
C THR A 13 -35.92 16.98 14.69
N LEU A 14 -35.80 15.83 14.01
CA LEU A 14 -36.92 15.19 13.31
C LEU A 14 -37.94 14.63 14.30
N ASP A 15 -37.49 13.95 15.35
CA ASP A 15 -38.37 13.38 16.37
C ASP A 15 -39.16 14.48 17.09
N ILE A 16 -38.50 15.58 17.48
CA ILE A 16 -39.17 16.75 18.08
C ILE A 16 -40.26 17.32 17.15
N PHE A 17 -39.98 17.41 15.85
CA PHE A 17 -40.97 17.88 14.88
C PHE A 17 -42.16 16.92 14.74
N LEU A 18 -41.92 15.60 14.73
CA LEU A 18 -42.96 14.59 14.65
C LEU A 18 -43.84 14.52 15.91
N GLU A 19 -43.29 14.86 17.08
CA GLU A 19 -44.03 14.96 18.35
C GLU A 19 -44.80 16.30 18.52
N SER A 20 -44.52 17.30 17.67
CA SER A 20 -45.17 18.61 17.71
C SER A 20 -46.58 18.59 17.11
N GLU A 21 -47.36 19.67 17.33
CA GLU A 21 -48.67 19.85 16.69
C GLU A 21 -48.55 20.14 15.17
N GLY A 22 -47.33 20.29 14.64
CA GLY A 22 -47.06 20.51 13.23
C GLY A 22 -47.55 21.87 12.74
N THR A 23 -47.52 22.89 13.60
CA THR A 23 -47.91 24.25 13.23
C THR A 23 -46.91 24.83 12.22
N GLU A 24 -47.30 25.91 11.52
CA GLU A 24 -46.40 26.61 10.59
C GLU A 24 -45.09 27.04 11.28
N SER A 25 -45.18 27.47 12.55
CA SER A 25 -44.02 27.86 13.36
C SER A 25 -43.11 26.67 13.71
N ASP A 26 -43.67 25.49 13.93
CA ASP A 26 -42.87 24.28 14.23
C ASP A 26 -42.07 23.85 13.00
N LYS A 27 -42.69 23.97 11.82
CA LYS A 27 -42.07 23.66 10.54
C LYS A 27 -40.94 24.64 10.20
N GLU A 28 -41.16 25.95 10.39
CA GLU A 28 -40.12 26.96 10.19
C GLU A 28 -38.90 26.70 11.09
N ASN A 29 -39.13 26.35 12.36
CA ASN A 29 -38.05 26.03 13.29
C ASN A 29 -37.30 24.75 12.90
N TYR A 30 -38.03 23.70 12.49
CA TYR A 30 -37.43 22.46 11.98
C TYR A 30 -36.54 22.72 10.77
N ASP A 31 -37.05 23.45 9.76
CA ASP A 31 -36.31 23.74 8.53
C ASP A 31 -35.04 24.55 8.83
N TYR A 32 -35.13 25.55 9.72
CA TYR A 32 -33.98 26.36 10.13
C TYR A 32 -32.89 25.52 10.80
N VAL A 33 -33.25 24.69 11.80
CA VAL A 33 -32.28 23.85 12.52
C VAL A 33 -31.69 22.79 11.59
N MET A 34 -32.50 22.19 10.72
CA MET A 34 -32.07 21.19 9.77
C MET A 34 -31.10 21.77 8.72
N GLU A 35 -31.32 23.00 8.26
CA GLU A 35 -30.40 23.70 7.37
C GLU A 35 -29.05 23.99 8.05
N PHE A 36 -29.08 24.48 9.29
CA PHE A 36 -27.88 24.70 10.09
C PHE A 36 -27.06 23.40 10.28
N LEU A 37 -27.72 22.30 10.63
CA LEU A 37 -27.05 21.00 10.82
C LEU A 37 -26.47 20.44 9.52
N LYS A 38 -27.14 20.64 8.37
CA LYS A 38 -26.61 20.30 7.05
C LYS A 38 -25.36 21.11 6.72
N GLU A 39 -25.35 22.41 7.03
CA GLU A 39 -24.18 23.26 6.82
C GLU A 39 -23.00 22.81 7.70
N GLU A 40 -23.24 22.52 8.98
CA GLU A 40 -22.23 21.98 9.89
C GLU A 40 -21.67 20.64 9.41
N LEU A 41 -22.51 19.75 8.88
CA LEU A 41 -22.07 18.47 8.31
C LEU A 41 -21.18 18.69 7.08
N ASN A 42 -21.54 19.63 6.20
CA ASN A 42 -20.74 20.00 5.04
C ASN A 42 -19.39 20.60 5.46
N ASN A 43 -19.38 21.52 6.42
CA ASN A 43 -18.16 22.13 6.95
C ASN A 43 -17.23 21.08 7.59
N LYS A 44 -17.82 20.15 8.35
CA LYS A 44 -17.08 19.03 8.95
C LYS A 44 -16.48 18.11 7.88
N SER A 45 -17.27 17.75 6.88
CA SER A 45 -16.85 16.89 5.76
C SER A 45 -15.75 17.56 4.93
N SER A 46 -15.88 18.86 4.63
CA SER A 46 -14.86 19.66 3.95
C SER A 46 -13.55 19.72 4.73
N SER A 47 -13.63 19.88 6.06
CA SER A 47 -12.45 19.89 6.94
C SER A 47 -11.72 18.54 6.95
N ILE A 48 -12.48 17.44 7.01
CA ILE A 48 -11.92 16.08 6.92
C ILE A 48 -11.28 15.87 5.55
N LEU A 49 -11.92 16.31 4.46
CA LEU A 49 -11.39 16.19 3.11
C LEU A 49 -10.06 16.96 2.94
N LYS A 50 -9.99 18.18 3.46
CA LYS A 50 -8.74 18.96 3.49
C LYS A 50 -7.64 18.20 4.23
N TYR A 51 -7.97 17.61 5.37
CA TYR A 51 -7.01 16.83 6.15
C TYR A 51 -6.54 15.57 5.41
N ILE A 52 -7.45 14.82 4.78
CA ILE A 52 -7.11 13.67 3.94
C ILE A 52 -6.15 14.08 2.83
N ARG A 53 -6.46 15.15 2.08
CA ARG A 53 -5.61 15.65 1.00
C ARG A 53 -4.22 16.06 1.50
N ASN A 54 -4.13 16.71 2.67
CA ASN A 54 -2.84 17.04 3.27
C ASN A 54 -2.04 15.78 3.61
N LEU A 55 -2.67 14.78 4.22
CA LEU A 55 -2.01 13.51 4.52
C LEU A 55 -1.54 12.76 3.26
N GLU A 56 -2.33 12.78 2.19
CA GLU A 56 -1.95 12.19 0.90
C GLU A 56 -0.73 12.90 0.29
N LEU A 57 -0.68 14.24 0.36
CA LEU A 57 0.47 15.02 -0.09
C LEU A 57 1.71 14.76 0.76
N ASP A 58 1.58 14.76 2.08
CA ASP A 58 2.69 14.48 3.01
C ASP A 58 3.23 13.06 2.79
N SER A 59 2.34 12.08 2.60
CA SER A 59 2.71 10.70 2.28
C SER A 59 3.48 10.59 0.96
N LYS A 60 3.04 11.31 -0.06
CA LYS A 60 3.73 11.36 -1.36
C LYS A 60 5.12 11.96 -1.23
N ILE A 61 5.26 13.09 -0.54
CA ILE A 61 6.55 13.75 -0.30
C ILE A 61 7.50 12.82 0.46
N ALA A 62 7.01 12.16 1.51
CA ALA A 62 7.80 11.23 2.30
C ALA A 62 8.28 10.03 1.48
N LYS A 63 7.43 9.51 0.59
CA LYS A 63 7.80 8.41 -0.31
C LYS A 63 8.86 8.82 -1.33
N ASP A 64 8.70 9.99 -1.94
CA ASP A 64 9.67 10.51 -2.92
C ASP A 64 11.06 10.67 -2.28
N GLU A 65 11.13 11.15 -1.03
CA GLU A 65 12.39 11.27 -0.30
C GLU A 65 12.97 9.91 0.11
N ALA A 66 12.12 8.96 0.52
CA ALA A 66 12.56 7.60 0.81
C ALA A 66 13.18 6.92 -0.43
N ASP A 67 12.53 7.05 -1.59
CA ASP A 67 13.03 6.52 -2.85
C ASP A 67 14.36 7.20 -3.25
N ARG A 68 14.51 8.51 -3.02
CA ARG A 68 15.77 9.23 -3.24
C ARG A 68 16.91 8.68 -2.38
N LEU A 69 16.66 8.46 -1.09
CA LEU A 69 17.65 7.94 -0.15
C LEU A 69 18.02 6.47 -0.46
N ASP A 70 17.04 5.65 -0.82
CA ASP A 70 17.29 4.27 -1.24
C ASP A 70 18.14 4.22 -2.51
N ASN A 71 17.82 5.04 -3.51
CA ASN A 71 18.62 5.16 -4.73
C ASN A 71 20.05 5.64 -4.45
N LEU A 72 20.23 6.58 -3.52
CA LEU A 72 21.55 7.04 -3.08
C LEU A 72 22.35 5.91 -2.41
N SER A 73 21.70 5.13 -1.54
CA SER A 73 22.29 3.96 -0.88
C SER A 73 22.74 2.91 -1.90
N LYS A 74 21.84 2.53 -2.81
CA LYS A 74 22.12 1.59 -3.92
C LYS A 74 23.27 2.07 -4.79
N SER A 75 23.32 3.36 -5.13
CA SER A 75 24.43 3.95 -5.90
C SER A 75 25.77 3.80 -5.18
N LYS A 76 25.83 4.10 -3.87
CA LYS A 76 27.05 3.91 -3.06
C LYS A 76 27.44 2.43 -2.96
N MET A 77 26.49 1.53 -2.73
CA MET A 77 26.75 0.09 -2.70
C MET A 77 27.27 -0.44 -4.03
N ASN A 78 26.73 0.04 -5.15
CA ASN A 78 27.20 -0.31 -6.49
C ASN A 78 28.64 0.18 -6.72
N LYS A 79 29.00 1.39 -6.26
CA LYS A 79 30.39 1.87 -6.30
C LYS A 79 31.31 0.98 -5.46
N VAL A 80 30.90 0.61 -4.26
CA VAL A 80 31.66 -0.33 -3.41
C VAL A 80 31.86 -1.68 -4.11
N LYS A 81 30.82 -2.22 -4.75
CA LYS A 81 30.90 -3.47 -5.51
C LYS A 81 31.93 -3.36 -6.65
N LYS A 82 31.85 -2.30 -7.46
CA LYS A 82 32.82 -2.04 -8.54
C LYS A 82 34.26 -1.93 -8.04
N LEU A 83 34.47 -1.26 -6.90
CA LEU A 83 35.80 -1.15 -6.29
C LEU A 83 36.32 -2.50 -5.80
N LYS A 84 35.47 -3.34 -5.21
CA LYS A 84 35.85 -4.71 -4.82
C LYS A 84 36.21 -5.57 -6.05
N GLU A 85 35.42 -5.50 -7.11
CA GLU A 85 35.71 -6.18 -8.39
C GLU A 85 37.04 -5.70 -8.98
N TYR A 86 37.30 -4.39 -8.95
CA TYR A 86 38.57 -3.83 -9.38
C TYR A 86 39.77 -4.37 -8.57
N LEU A 87 39.66 -4.43 -7.24
CA LEU A 87 40.70 -5.01 -6.39
C LEU A 87 40.92 -6.50 -6.66
N ILE A 88 39.84 -7.27 -6.91
CA ILE A 88 39.94 -8.68 -7.29
C ILE A 88 40.72 -8.82 -8.61
N ASN A 89 40.40 -8.00 -9.61
CA ASN A 89 41.09 -8.02 -10.91
C ASN A 89 42.59 -7.68 -10.77
N ILE A 90 42.95 -6.71 -9.92
CA ILE A 90 44.35 -6.41 -9.62
C ILE A 90 45.05 -7.61 -8.98
N MET A 91 44.41 -8.25 -7.99
CA MET A 91 44.99 -9.39 -7.30
C MET A 91 45.21 -10.60 -8.21
N GLN A 92 44.27 -10.83 -9.16
CA GLN A 92 44.41 -11.85 -10.20
C GLN A 92 45.55 -11.51 -11.17
N TYR A 93 45.65 -10.24 -11.61
CA TYR A 93 46.71 -9.80 -12.51
C TYR A 93 48.11 -9.93 -11.88
N LEU A 94 48.23 -9.62 -10.58
CA LEU A 94 49.49 -9.72 -9.84
C LEU A 94 49.81 -11.15 -9.35
N ASP A 95 48.91 -12.12 -9.55
CA ASP A 95 48.97 -13.48 -9.00
C ASP A 95 49.26 -13.52 -7.48
N LYS A 96 48.72 -12.54 -6.73
CA LYS A 96 48.90 -12.42 -5.28
C LYS A 96 47.61 -12.75 -4.56
N LYS A 97 47.68 -13.74 -3.65
CA LYS A 97 46.54 -14.15 -2.82
C LYS A 97 46.22 -13.18 -1.68
N LYS A 98 47.20 -12.37 -1.26
CA LYS A 98 47.08 -11.39 -0.17
C LYS A 98 47.90 -10.14 -0.48
N ILE A 99 47.34 -8.97 -0.20
CA ILE A 99 48.02 -7.68 -0.26
C ILE A 99 47.87 -7.00 1.10
N GLU A 100 48.98 -6.53 1.66
CA GLU A 100 49.01 -5.74 2.88
C GLU A 100 49.20 -4.26 2.53
N THR A 101 48.45 -3.39 3.19
CA THR A 101 48.49 -1.94 3.06
C THR A 101 48.57 -1.31 4.45
N ASP A 102 48.89 -0.02 4.50
CA ASP A 102 49.02 0.73 5.77
C ASP A 102 47.73 0.75 6.60
N LEU A 103 46.58 0.54 5.95
CA LEU A 103 45.25 0.56 6.59
C LEU A 103 44.70 -0.85 6.88
N GLY A 104 45.38 -1.92 6.46
CA GLY A 104 44.96 -3.30 6.70
C GLY A 104 45.43 -4.27 5.60
N SER A 105 44.91 -5.49 5.62
CA SER A 105 45.21 -6.48 4.57
C SER A 105 43.93 -7.02 3.95
N TYR A 106 43.96 -7.31 2.66
CA TYR A 106 42.85 -7.94 1.95
C TYR A 106 43.35 -9.12 1.10
N GLY A 107 42.51 -10.15 1.04
CA GLY A 107 42.78 -11.43 0.38
C GLY A 107 41.60 -11.86 -0.48
N ILE A 108 41.88 -12.51 -1.60
CA ILE A 108 40.83 -13.17 -2.40
C ILE A 108 40.61 -14.59 -1.91
N ARG A 109 39.34 -15.00 -1.84
CA ARG A 109 38.93 -16.39 -1.57
C ARG A 109 38.08 -16.87 -2.73
N ASN A 110 38.38 -18.08 -3.22
CA ASN A 110 37.55 -18.72 -4.23
C ASN A 110 36.25 -19.23 -3.61
N SER A 111 35.11 -18.91 -4.22
CA SER A 111 33.82 -19.51 -3.92
C SER A 111 33.23 -20.07 -5.20
N THR A 112 32.97 -21.37 -5.23
CA THR A 112 32.35 -22.04 -6.37
C THR A 112 30.83 -21.96 -6.23
N LYS A 113 30.14 -21.47 -7.25
CA LYS A 113 28.68 -21.56 -7.37
C LYS A 113 28.34 -22.35 -8.62
N VAL A 114 27.35 -23.22 -8.53
CA VAL A 114 26.79 -23.93 -9.69
C VAL A 114 25.90 -22.93 -10.43
N ASP A 115 26.26 -22.62 -11.67
CA ASP A 115 25.43 -21.82 -12.58
C ASP A 115 24.66 -22.77 -13.49
N VAL A 116 23.33 -22.69 -13.46
CA VAL A 116 22.44 -23.50 -14.30
C VAL A 116 22.13 -22.67 -15.54
N TYR A 117 22.90 -22.89 -16.60
CA TYR A 117 22.76 -22.14 -17.85
C TYR A 117 21.54 -22.57 -18.68
N ASP A 118 21.15 -23.85 -18.60
CA ASP A 118 19.99 -24.41 -19.28
C ASP A 118 19.34 -25.49 -18.42
N MET A 119 18.08 -25.29 -18.04
CA MET A 119 17.31 -26.24 -17.24
C MET A 119 16.84 -27.46 -18.04
N THR A 120 16.79 -27.40 -19.37
CA THR A 120 16.30 -28.50 -20.22
C THR A 120 17.31 -29.63 -20.39
N LEU A 121 18.60 -29.30 -20.23
CA LEU A 121 19.71 -30.25 -20.25
C LEU A 121 19.95 -30.89 -18.88
N LEU A 122 19.27 -30.42 -17.83
CA LEU A 122 19.41 -30.99 -16.50
C LEU A 122 18.63 -32.30 -16.40
N PRO A 123 19.24 -33.37 -15.86
CA PRO A 123 18.51 -34.57 -15.48
C PRO A 123 17.36 -34.23 -14.53
N SER A 124 16.29 -35.00 -14.62
CA SER A 124 15.06 -34.83 -13.82
C SER A 124 15.32 -34.82 -12.31
N GLU A 125 16.42 -35.43 -11.86
CA GLU A 125 16.86 -35.47 -10.45
C GLU A 125 17.23 -34.09 -9.89
N PHE A 126 17.57 -33.11 -10.74
CA PHE A 126 17.97 -31.76 -10.34
C PHE A 126 16.87 -30.70 -10.56
N ILE A 127 15.70 -31.09 -11.10
CA ILE A 127 14.59 -30.19 -11.40
C ILE A 127 13.53 -30.34 -10.31
N ARG A 128 13.30 -29.27 -9.54
CA ARG A 128 12.24 -29.22 -8.53
C ARG A 128 11.03 -28.46 -9.08
N VAL A 129 10.00 -29.19 -9.48
CA VAL A 129 8.73 -28.59 -9.93
C VAL A 129 7.90 -28.14 -8.72
N LYS A 130 7.55 -26.85 -8.67
CA LYS A 130 6.53 -26.32 -7.76
C LYS A 130 5.26 -26.09 -8.57
N GLU A 131 4.27 -26.95 -8.41
CA GLU A 131 2.91 -26.70 -8.91
C GLU A 131 2.18 -25.81 -7.90
N GLU A 132 1.92 -24.55 -8.28
CA GLU A 132 1.16 -23.62 -7.45
C GLU A 132 -0.32 -23.68 -7.85
N VAL A 133 -1.11 -24.47 -7.11
CA VAL A 133 -2.56 -24.54 -7.30
C VAL A 133 -3.20 -23.33 -6.64
N THR A 134 -3.54 -22.32 -7.44
CA THR A 134 -4.22 -21.12 -6.96
C THR A 134 -5.70 -21.11 -7.40
N PRO A 135 -6.62 -20.67 -6.53
CA PRO A 135 -8.03 -20.54 -6.89
C PRO A 135 -8.23 -19.37 -7.86
N ASP A 136 -8.89 -19.63 -8.98
CA ASP A 136 -9.29 -18.62 -9.97
C ASP A 136 -10.48 -17.82 -9.45
N LYS A 137 -10.18 -16.70 -8.79
CA LYS A 137 -11.18 -15.83 -8.15
C LYS A 137 -12.13 -15.16 -9.15
N GLU A 138 -11.72 -14.97 -10.40
CA GLU A 138 -12.56 -14.35 -11.44
C GLU A 138 -13.68 -15.30 -11.85
N LYS A 139 -13.34 -16.56 -12.17
CA LYS A 139 -14.35 -17.58 -12.48
C LYS A 139 -15.28 -17.85 -11.31
N ILE A 140 -14.74 -17.83 -10.09
CA ILE A 140 -15.53 -17.97 -8.87
C ILE A 140 -16.52 -16.81 -8.72
N ALA A 141 -16.09 -15.57 -8.94
CA ALA A 141 -16.96 -14.39 -8.85
C ALA A 141 -18.07 -14.40 -9.91
N ASP A 142 -17.75 -14.79 -11.15
CA ASP A 142 -18.72 -14.89 -12.24
C ASP A 142 -19.73 -16.01 -12.01
N TYR A 143 -19.29 -17.14 -11.44
CA TYR A 143 -20.17 -18.24 -11.07
C TYR A 143 -21.14 -17.84 -9.95
N ILE A 144 -20.66 -17.18 -8.89
CA ILE A 144 -21.51 -16.71 -7.78
C ILE A 144 -22.53 -15.68 -8.28
N LYS A 145 -22.14 -14.76 -9.18
CA LYS A 145 -23.07 -13.78 -9.77
C LYS A 145 -24.19 -14.42 -10.60
N LYS A 146 -23.93 -15.55 -11.26
CA LYS A 146 -24.91 -16.24 -12.12
C LYS A 146 -25.76 -17.27 -11.39
N ASN A 147 -25.15 -18.02 -10.45
CA ASN A 147 -25.75 -19.20 -9.82
C ASN A 147 -26.04 -18.99 -8.32
N GLY A 148 -25.80 -17.80 -7.78
CA GLY A 148 -26.14 -17.40 -6.42
C GLY A 148 -25.15 -17.86 -5.35
N GLU A 149 -24.75 -19.13 -5.36
CA GLU A 149 -23.86 -19.68 -4.32
C GLU A 149 -22.81 -20.66 -4.89
N LEU A 150 -21.59 -20.59 -4.34
CA LEU A 150 -20.51 -21.55 -4.56
C LEU A 150 -19.98 -22.01 -3.20
N ASN A 151 -20.07 -23.30 -2.91
CA ASN A 151 -19.46 -23.87 -1.71
C ASN A 151 -17.94 -23.62 -1.73
N GLY A 152 -17.44 -22.84 -0.77
CA GLY A 152 -16.03 -22.46 -0.65
C GLY A 152 -15.70 -21.00 -1.01
N ALA A 153 -16.66 -20.19 -1.50
CA ALA A 153 -16.43 -18.77 -1.78
C ALA A 153 -17.69 -17.91 -1.54
N ARG A 154 -17.48 -16.68 -1.06
CA ARG A 154 -18.54 -15.69 -0.79
C ARG A 154 -18.15 -14.31 -1.32
N ILE A 155 -19.14 -13.54 -1.80
CA ILE A 155 -18.94 -12.13 -2.15
C ILE A 155 -19.08 -11.29 -0.88
N VAL A 156 -18.10 -10.41 -0.62
CA VAL A 156 -18.14 -9.44 0.47
C VAL A 156 -18.13 -8.05 -0.17
N THR A 157 -19.20 -7.27 0.05
CA THR A 157 -19.30 -5.90 -0.46
C THR A 157 -18.66 -4.94 0.53
N GLY A 158 -17.64 -4.21 0.07
CA GLY A 158 -17.02 -3.11 0.81
C GLY A 158 -17.25 -1.79 0.09
N TYR A 159 -17.47 -0.71 0.83
CA TYR A 159 -17.56 0.65 0.29
C TYR A 159 -16.17 1.31 0.33
N SER A 160 -15.75 1.89 -0.79
CA SER A 160 -14.54 2.71 -0.87
C SER A 160 -14.92 4.17 -1.15
N LEU A 161 -14.40 5.10 -0.36
CA LEU A 161 -14.57 6.53 -0.61
C LEU A 161 -13.78 6.94 -1.86
N GLN A 162 -14.46 7.49 -2.86
CA GLN A 162 -13.81 8.09 -4.04
C GLN A 162 -13.80 9.62 -3.91
N ILE A 163 -12.61 10.20 -3.81
CA ILE A 163 -12.42 11.66 -3.83
C ILE A 163 -12.07 12.05 -5.28
N ARG A 164 -12.90 12.89 -5.90
CA ARG A 164 -12.64 13.48 -7.23
C ARG A 164 -12.17 14.93 -7.12
#